data_AF-A0A3D8N0R7-F1
#
_entry.id   AF-A0A3D8N0R7-F1
#
_cell.length_a   1.000
_cell.length_b   1.000
_cell.length_c   1.000
_cell.angle_alpha   90.00
_cell.angle_beta   90.00
_cell.angle_gamma   90.00
#
_symmetry.space_group_name_H-M   'P 1'
#
loop_
_entity.id
_entity.type
_entity.pdbx_description
1 polymer ?
#
loop_
_entity_poly.entity_id
_entity_poly.type
_entity_poly.pdbx_seq_one_letter_code
_entity_poly.pdbx_strand_id
1 'polypeptide(L)'
;MTTGQMQAVGRQEEADASQRIRTKLAGRCVLLVEDDEAVRTLIALLLKDLGVEVVELGDGIEALNYVAASEVYRRSVRRPDLIVADINMPNFSGLDLLMGLRESRVRPPVVLVTAVNDEDIQAEARRLGAVSIVQKPFEVDELLGEVAGALLRAEQNDEDLVEG
;
A
#
# COMPACT_ATOMS: atom_id res chain seq x y z
N MET A 1 -41.06 10.81 -6.48
CA MET A 1 -40.08 10.25 -5.53
C MET A 1 -39.39 11.42 -4.86
N THR A 2 -39.36 11.44 -3.53
CA THR A 2 -38.93 12.59 -2.72
C THR A 2 -37.41 12.55 -2.51
N THR A 3 -36.76 13.71 -2.44
CA THR A 3 -35.29 13.88 -2.30
C THR A 3 -34.66 13.06 -1.16
N GLY A 4 -35.41 12.78 -0.08
CA GLY A 4 -34.95 11.97 1.04
C GLY A 4 -34.82 10.46 0.77
N GLN A 5 -35.54 9.91 -0.21
CA GLN A 5 -35.42 8.48 -0.58
C GLN A 5 -34.18 8.23 -1.45
N MET A 6 -33.75 9.22 -2.25
CA MET A 6 -32.57 9.09 -3.12
C MET A 6 -31.25 9.19 -2.34
N GLN A 7 -31.21 9.99 -1.26
CA GLN A 7 -30.04 10.08 -0.37
C GLN A 7 -29.83 8.85 0.52
N ALA A 8 -30.90 8.13 0.88
CA ALA A 8 -30.83 6.92 1.70
C ALA A 8 -30.32 5.70 0.91
N VAL A 9 -30.69 5.60 -0.37
CA VAL A 9 -30.23 4.52 -1.27
C VAL A 9 -28.72 4.62 -1.52
N GLY A 10 -28.19 5.82 -1.81
CA GLY A 10 -26.75 6.02 -2.05
C GLY A 10 -25.88 5.64 -0.85
N ARG A 11 -26.28 5.99 0.37
CA ARG A 11 -25.54 5.62 1.59
C ARG A 11 -25.49 4.11 1.84
N GLN A 12 -26.56 3.39 1.47
CA GLN A 12 -26.62 1.94 1.63
C GLN A 12 -25.70 1.25 0.62
N GLU A 13 -25.68 1.73 -0.62
CA GLU A 13 -24.80 1.21 -1.68
C GLU A 13 -23.32 1.43 -1.37
N GLU A 14 -22.95 2.61 -0.85
CA GLU A 14 -21.58 2.91 -0.40
C GLU A 14 -21.14 2.02 0.77
N ALA A 15 -22.02 1.79 1.74
CA ALA A 15 -21.73 0.92 2.88
C ALA A 15 -21.52 -0.54 2.43
N ASP A 16 -22.37 -1.04 1.55
CA ASP A 16 -22.27 -2.40 1.01
C ASP A 16 -21.00 -2.58 0.16
N ALA A 17 -20.66 -1.59 -0.67
CA ALA A 17 -19.42 -1.59 -1.45
C ALA A 17 -18.18 -1.60 -0.55
N SER A 18 -18.16 -0.73 0.48
CA SER A 18 -17.07 -0.66 1.45
C SER A 18 -16.90 -1.97 2.22
N GLN A 19 -18.01 -2.63 2.57
CA GLN A 19 -17.97 -3.92 3.25
C GLN A 19 -17.42 -5.03 2.35
N ARG A 20 -17.76 -5.02 1.04
CA ARG A 20 -17.21 -5.96 0.07
C ARG A 20 -15.71 -5.79 -0.10
N ILE A 21 -15.23 -4.55 -0.19
CA ILE A 21 -13.78 -4.25 -0.27
C ILE A 21 -13.07 -4.78 0.98
N ARG A 22 -13.54 -4.43 2.18
CA ARG A 22 -12.98 -4.93 3.44
C ARG A 22 -12.92 -6.45 3.51
N THR A 23 -13.97 -7.13 3.03
CA THR A 23 -14.02 -8.60 3.02
C THR A 23 -12.97 -9.20 2.07
N LYS A 24 -12.77 -8.60 0.89
CA LYS A 24 -11.73 -9.04 -0.06
C LYS A 24 -10.32 -8.79 0.44
N LEU A 25 -10.11 -7.66 1.12
CA LEU A 25 -8.80 -7.26 1.63
C LEU A 25 -8.50 -7.88 3.01
N ALA A 26 -9.46 -8.57 3.61
CA ALA A 26 -9.33 -9.18 4.92
C ALA A 26 -8.11 -10.11 4.96
N GLY A 27 -7.24 -9.85 5.94
CA GLY A 27 -6.04 -10.64 6.12
C GLY A 27 -4.97 -10.40 5.05
N ARG A 28 -5.02 -9.35 4.23
CA ARG A 28 -3.85 -8.88 3.44
C ARG A 28 -2.86 -8.14 4.37
N CYS A 29 -1.56 -8.23 4.10
CA CYS A 29 -0.50 -7.57 4.88
C CYS A 29 0.09 -6.42 4.08
N VAL A 30 0.01 -5.21 4.63
CA VAL A 30 0.66 -4.02 4.11
C VAL A 30 1.85 -3.67 4.97
N LEU A 31 3.02 -3.50 4.35
CA LEU A 31 4.20 -2.96 5.00
C LEU A 31 4.22 -1.44 4.82
N LEU A 32 4.05 -0.69 5.90
CA LEU A 32 4.07 0.77 5.91
C LEU A 32 5.45 1.27 6.35
N VAL A 33 6.09 2.10 5.53
CA VAL A 33 7.45 2.62 5.74
C VAL A 33 7.42 4.14 5.71
N GLU A 34 7.61 4.76 6.86
CA GLU A 34 7.50 6.21 7.04
C GLU A 34 8.34 6.61 8.25
N ASP A 35 9.23 7.60 8.14
CA ASP A 35 10.13 7.98 9.23
C ASP A 35 9.44 8.86 10.29
N ASP A 36 8.48 9.69 9.89
CA ASP A 36 7.67 10.47 10.83
C ASP A 36 6.65 9.58 11.56
N GLU A 37 6.83 9.42 12.86
CA GLU A 37 5.97 8.56 13.71
C GLU A 37 4.49 8.98 13.70
N ALA A 38 4.21 10.29 13.64
CA ALA A 38 2.83 10.78 13.66
C ALA A 38 2.14 10.49 12.32
N VAL A 39 2.84 10.72 11.20
CA VAL A 39 2.34 10.38 9.86
C VAL A 39 2.16 8.87 9.71
N ARG A 40 3.14 8.07 10.18
CA ARG A 40 3.09 6.61 10.15
C ARG A 40 1.87 6.09 10.92
N THR A 41 1.65 6.60 12.13
CA THR A 41 0.50 6.23 12.97
C THR A 41 -0.83 6.57 12.30
N LEU A 42 -0.94 7.75 11.69
CA LEU A 42 -2.14 8.18 10.97
C LEU A 42 -2.43 7.25 9.79
N ILE A 43 -1.44 7.03 8.92
CA ILE A 43 -1.60 6.16 7.75
C ILE A 43 -1.95 4.74 8.20
N ALA A 44 -1.26 4.19 9.21
CA ALA A 44 -1.53 2.87 9.73
C ALA A 44 -2.99 2.72 10.22
N LEU A 45 -3.55 3.75 10.87
CA LEU A 45 -4.94 3.75 11.30
C LEU A 45 -5.91 3.68 10.11
N LEU A 46 -5.68 4.50 9.08
CA LEU A 46 -6.49 4.52 7.86
C LEU A 46 -6.45 3.16 7.14
N LEU A 47 -5.26 2.59 7.00
CA LEU A 47 -5.09 1.29 6.37
C LEU A 47 -5.75 0.16 7.18
N LYS A 48 -5.66 0.18 8.51
CA LYS A 48 -6.36 -0.80 9.35
C LYS A 48 -7.89 -0.72 9.18
N ASP A 49 -8.45 0.46 8.97
CA ASP A 49 -9.90 0.63 8.69
C ASP A 49 -10.31 0.03 7.33
N LEU A 50 -9.38 -0.06 6.38
CA LEU A 50 -9.56 -0.78 5.11
C LEU A 50 -9.64 -2.31 5.27
N GLY A 51 -9.38 -2.84 6.49
CA GLY A 51 -9.48 -4.26 6.81
C GLY A 51 -8.19 -5.07 6.58
N VAL A 52 -7.07 -4.39 6.30
CA VAL A 52 -5.76 -5.03 6.14
C VAL A 52 -4.99 -5.09 7.46
N GLU A 53 -4.05 -6.03 7.55
CA GLU A 53 -3.00 -6.03 8.56
C GLU A 53 -1.90 -5.05 8.15
N VAL A 54 -1.35 -4.30 9.11
CA VAL A 54 -0.29 -3.32 8.86
C VAL A 54 0.92 -3.64 9.71
N VAL A 55 2.08 -3.73 9.07
CA VAL A 55 3.40 -3.77 9.72
C VAL A 55 4.05 -2.41 9.52
N GLU A 56 4.34 -1.72 10.62
CA GLU A 56 4.84 -0.34 10.62
C GLU A 56 6.36 -0.34 10.81
N LEU A 57 7.08 0.35 9.92
CA LEU A 57 8.54 0.47 9.91
C LEU A 57 8.95 1.94 9.75
N GLY A 58 10.09 2.29 10.35
CA GLY A 58 10.60 3.67 10.37
C GLY A 58 11.49 4.03 9.18
N ASP A 59 12.04 3.04 8.47
CA ASP A 59 12.95 3.30 7.35
C ASP A 59 12.98 2.17 6.30
N GLY A 60 13.58 2.47 5.15
CA GLY A 60 13.66 1.51 4.04
C GLY A 60 14.65 0.34 4.26
N ILE A 61 15.59 0.44 5.20
CA ILE A 61 16.49 -0.67 5.55
C ILE A 61 15.72 -1.73 6.35
N GLU A 62 14.92 -1.29 7.32
CA GLU A 62 13.98 -2.16 8.03
C GLU A 62 13.05 -2.88 7.04
N ALA A 63 12.58 -2.17 6.02
CA ALA A 63 11.70 -2.73 5.00
C ALA A 63 12.38 -3.82 4.15
N LEU A 64 13.59 -3.58 3.67
CA LEU A 64 14.36 -4.60 2.94
C LEU A 64 14.68 -5.81 3.81
N ASN A 65 15.06 -5.59 5.08
CA ASN A 65 15.30 -6.67 6.03
C ASN A 65 14.04 -7.49 6.29
N TYR A 66 12.88 -6.84 6.43
CA TYR A 66 11.60 -7.53 6.59
C TYR A 66 11.28 -8.38 5.36
N VAL A 67 11.41 -7.83 4.15
CA VAL A 67 11.15 -8.58 2.90
C VAL A 67 12.10 -9.77 2.78
N ALA A 68 13.39 -9.60 3.02
CA ALA A 68 14.36 -10.68 3.00
C ALA A 68 14.04 -11.75 4.06
N ALA A 69 13.70 -11.33 5.28
CA ALA A 69 13.29 -12.25 6.35
C ALA A 69 12.01 -13.01 5.99
N SER A 70 11.04 -12.38 5.33
CA SER A 70 9.82 -13.03 4.84
C SER A 70 10.09 -14.05 3.73
N GLU A 71 11.20 -13.92 3.00
CA GLU A 71 11.62 -14.90 2.00
C GLU A 71 12.24 -16.14 2.66
N VAL A 72 13.11 -15.92 3.65
CA VAL A 72 13.90 -16.97 4.33
C VAL A 72 13.07 -17.69 5.40
N TYR A 73 12.32 -16.96 6.20
CA TYR A 73 11.58 -17.45 7.37
C TYR A 73 10.07 -17.45 7.14
N ARG A 74 9.60 -17.97 6.00
CA ARG A 74 8.18 -17.95 5.56
C ARG A 74 7.16 -18.50 6.56
N ARG A 75 7.60 -19.31 7.55
CA ARG A 75 6.73 -19.85 8.61
C ARG A 75 6.52 -18.89 9.78
N SER A 76 7.40 -17.90 9.94
CA SER A 76 7.45 -17.00 11.10
C SER A 76 7.35 -15.53 10.73
N VAL A 77 7.75 -15.17 9.51
CA VAL A 77 7.65 -13.81 8.98
C VAL A 77 6.72 -13.86 7.78
N ARG A 78 5.63 -13.10 7.88
CA ARG A 78 4.63 -13.01 6.84
C ARG A 78 5.19 -12.25 5.64
N ARG A 79 4.83 -12.68 4.43
CA ARG A 79 5.13 -11.94 3.21
C ARG A 79 4.16 -10.76 3.07
N PRO A 80 4.67 -9.54 2.79
CA PRO A 80 3.80 -8.42 2.52
C PRO A 80 3.15 -8.57 1.14
N ASP A 81 1.86 -8.27 1.07
CA ASP A 81 1.05 -8.20 -0.16
C ASP A 81 1.24 -6.85 -0.87
N LEU A 82 1.61 -5.81 -0.13
CA LEU A 82 1.87 -4.45 -0.62
C LEU A 82 2.88 -3.75 0.29
N ILE A 83 3.66 -2.84 -0.29
CA ILE A 83 4.45 -1.87 0.46
C ILE A 83 3.90 -0.47 0.20
N VAL A 84 3.71 0.31 1.26
CA VAL A 84 3.40 1.74 1.23
C VAL A 84 4.60 2.47 1.83
N ALA A 85 5.25 3.36 1.09
CA ALA A 85 6.50 3.99 1.54
C ALA A 85 6.59 5.48 1.21
N ASP A 86 7.19 6.29 2.08
CA ASP A 86 7.64 7.64 1.70
C ASP A 86 8.90 7.59 0.84
N ILE A 87 9.04 8.55 -0.07
CA ILE A 87 10.30 8.85 -0.74
C ILE A 87 11.23 9.61 0.22
N ASN A 88 10.72 10.59 0.96
CA ASN A 88 11.52 11.50 1.78
C ASN A 88 11.85 10.92 3.15
N MET A 89 12.62 9.83 3.18
CA MET A 89 13.17 9.28 4.41
C MET A 89 14.67 9.57 4.52
N PRO A 90 15.19 9.86 5.73
CA PRO A 90 16.63 10.00 5.94
C PRO A 90 17.34 8.66 5.72
N ASN A 91 18.55 8.72 5.15
CA ASN A 91 19.46 7.60 4.88
C ASN A 91 19.04 6.65 3.75
N PHE A 92 17.79 6.19 3.72
CA PHE A 92 17.34 5.19 2.75
C PHE A 92 15.95 5.53 2.22
N SER A 93 15.90 6.14 1.04
CA SER A 93 14.68 6.69 0.44
C SER A 93 13.75 5.60 -0.10
N GLY A 94 12.50 5.97 -0.39
CA GLY A 94 11.58 5.10 -1.13
C GLY A 94 12.10 4.68 -2.52
N LEU A 95 12.96 5.49 -3.15
CA LEU A 95 13.61 5.10 -4.42
C LEU A 95 14.69 4.03 -4.19
N ASP A 96 15.48 4.16 -3.13
CA ASP A 96 16.48 3.16 -2.75
C ASP A 96 15.79 1.83 -2.40
N LEU A 97 14.63 1.89 -1.74
CA LEU A 97 13.77 0.74 -1.47
C LEU A 97 13.32 0.05 -2.76
N LEU A 98 12.80 0.81 -3.73
CA LEU A 98 12.43 0.26 -5.04
C LEU A 98 13.62 -0.41 -5.73
N MET A 99 14.80 0.23 -5.72
CA MET A 99 16.01 -0.35 -6.29
C MET A 99 16.42 -1.65 -5.59
N GLY A 100 16.45 -1.68 -4.26
CA GLY A 100 16.81 -2.86 -3.48
C GLY A 100 15.85 -4.02 -3.68
N LEU A 101 14.55 -3.75 -3.82
CA LEU A 101 13.54 -4.78 -4.11
C LEU A 101 13.75 -5.44 -5.48
N ARG A 102 14.40 -4.78 -6.45
CA ARG A 102 14.72 -5.41 -7.75
C ARG A 102 15.70 -6.56 -7.62
N GLU A 103 16.48 -6.63 -6.55
CA GLU A 103 17.38 -7.76 -6.30
C GLU A 103 16.69 -8.88 -5.50
N SER A 104 15.56 -8.57 -4.84
CA SER A 104 14.75 -9.54 -4.12
C SER A 104 14.00 -10.49 -5.07
N ARG A 105 13.80 -11.74 -4.65
CA ARG A 105 12.89 -12.68 -5.34
C ARG A 105 11.43 -12.39 -5.05
N VAL A 106 11.15 -11.75 -3.90
CA VAL A 106 9.81 -11.30 -3.52
C VAL A 106 9.72 -9.82 -3.78
N ARG A 107 8.84 -9.42 -4.70
CA ARG A 107 8.68 -8.03 -5.12
C ARG A 107 7.21 -7.62 -4.98
N PRO A 108 6.76 -7.33 -3.76
CA PRO A 108 5.43 -6.80 -3.56
C PRO A 108 5.28 -5.49 -4.34
N PRO A 109 4.09 -5.18 -4.86
CA PRO A 109 3.81 -3.86 -5.41
C PRO A 109 4.12 -2.76 -4.38
N VAL A 110 4.57 -1.61 -4.87
CA VAL A 110 4.94 -0.46 -4.02
C VAL A 110 4.10 0.76 -4.40
N VAL A 111 3.36 1.29 -3.43
CA VAL A 111 2.68 2.59 -3.51
C VAL A 111 3.54 3.59 -2.75
N LEU A 112 3.91 4.68 -3.39
CA LEU A 112 4.65 5.76 -2.73
C LEU A 112 3.69 6.81 -2.18
N VAL A 113 3.95 7.30 -0.97
CA VAL A 113 3.19 8.40 -0.33
C VAL A 113 4.16 9.51 0.04
N THR A 114 4.19 10.61 -0.70
CA THR A 114 5.33 11.54 -0.61
C THR A 114 4.96 13.02 -0.74
N ALA A 115 5.71 13.88 -0.05
CA ALA A 115 5.66 15.32 -0.24
C ALA A 115 6.46 15.80 -1.47
N VAL A 116 7.19 14.91 -2.16
CA VAL A 116 8.00 15.26 -3.34
C VAL A 116 7.11 15.61 -4.54
N ASN A 117 7.16 16.88 -4.94
CA ASN A 117 6.48 17.40 -6.12
C ASN A 117 7.47 17.72 -7.25
N ASP A 118 8.29 16.73 -7.60
CA ASP A 118 9.28 16.82 -8.66
C ASP A 118 8.96 15.77 -9.73
N GLU A 119 8.71 16.22 -10.96
CA GLU A 119 8.28 15.34 -12.05
C GLU A 119 9.36 14.32 -12.44
N ASP A 120 10.64 14.68 -12.35
CA ASP A 120 11.75 13.79 -12.69
C ASP A 120 11.88 12.67 -11.64
N ILE A 121 11.71 13.01 -10.36
CA ILE A 121 11.69 12.04 -9.26
C ILE A 121 10.50 11.09 -9.40
N GLN A 122 9.30 11.62 -9.68
CA GLN A 122 8.12 10.77 -9.89
C GLN A 122 8.25 9.88 -11.14
N ALA A 123 8.87 10.39 -12.21
CA ALA A 123 9.14 9.60 -13.40
C ALA A 123 10.15 8.48 -13.10
N GLU A 124 11.17 8.75 -12.29
CA GLU A 124 12.14 7.74 -11.84
C GLU A 124 11.47 6.68 -10.96
N ALA A 125 10.65 7.07 -9.99
CA ALA A 125 9.88 6.13 -9.17
C ALA A 125 9.06 5.15 -10.01
N ARG A 126 8.37 5.64 -11.04
CA ARG A 126 7.60 4.79 -11.97
C ARG A 126 8.53 3.86 -12.76
N ARG A 127 9.68 4.35 -13.25
CA ARG A 127 10.68 3.51 -13.94
C ARG A 127 11.23 2.39 -13.04
N LEU A 128 11.39 2.67 -11.75
CA LEU A 128 11.86 1.71 -10.76
C LEU A 128 10.79 0.70 -10.31
N GLY A 129 9.52 0.91 -10.70
CA GLY A 129 8.44 -0.05 -10.50
C GLY A 129 7.40 0.34 -9.46
N ALA A 130 7.34 1.61 -9.02
CA ALA A 130 6.21 2.09 -8.23
C ALA A 130 4.90 1.90 -9.00
N VAL A 131 3.92 1.22 -8.39
CA VAL A 131 2.62 0.96 -9.02
C VAL A 131 1.66 2.14 -8.89
N SER A 132 1.90 3.01 -7.91
CA SER A 132 1.19 4.27 -7.71
C SER A 132 2.03 5.25 -6.88
N ILE A 133 1.68 6.53 -6.97
CA ILE A 133 2.30 7.63 -6.22
C ILE A 133 1.16 8.53 -5.75
N VAL A 134 1.03 8.66 -4.42
CA VAL A 134 0.08 9.52 -3.72
C VAL A 134 0.85 10.71 -3.15
N GLN A 135 0.40 11.92 -3.46
CA GLN A 135 1.11 13.13 -3.05
C GLN A 135 0.59 13.64 -1.68
N LYS A 136 1.49 14.00 -0.78
CA LYS A 136 1.15 14.70 0.48
C LYS A 136 0.98 16.21 0.19
N PRO A 137 -0.06 16.87 0.75
CA PRO A 137 -1.19 16.29 1.49
C PRO A 137 -2.16 15.55 0.55
N PHE A 138 -2.71 14.43 1.02
CA PHE A 138 -3.65 13.58 0.28
C PHE A 138 -5.03 13.56 0.93
N GLU A 139 -6.05 13.25 0.14
CA GLU A 139 -7.37 12.90 0.65
C GLU A 139 -7.36 11.44 1.14
N VAL A 140 -8.14 11.14 2.18
CA VAL A 140 -8.20 9.76 2.75
C VAL A 140 -8.65 8.76 1.68
N ASP A 141 -9.69 9.10 0.93
CA ASP A 141 -10.27 8.22 -0.09
C ASP A 141 -9.29 7.95 -1.25
N GLU A 142 -8.40 8.91 -1.56
CA GLU A 142 -7.36 8.75 -2.57
C GLU A 142 -6.35 7.67 -2.14
N LEU A 143 -5.79 7.81 -0.93
CA LEU A 143 -4.83 6.84 -0.40
C LEU A 143 -5.44 5.44 -0.29
N LEU A 144 -6.64 5.33 0.27
CA LEU A 144 -7.31 4.04 0.43
C LEU A 144 -7.69 3.41 -0.91
N GLY A 145 -8.12 4.23 -1.88
CA GLY A 145 -8.42 3.78 -3.23
C GLY A 145 -7.20 3.21 -3.95
N GLU A 146 -6.06 3.90 -3.89
CA GLU A 146 -4.81 3.45 -4.51
C GLU A 146 -4.28 2.15 -3.87
N VAL A 147 -4.33 2.05 -2.54
CA VAL A 147 -3.93 0.84 -1.81
C VAL A 147 -4.85 -0.35 -2.11
N ALA A 148 -6.17 -0.14 -2.05
CA ALA A 148 -7.15 -1.18 -2.37
C ALA A 148 -6.99 -1.64 -3.83
N GLY A 149 -6.86 -0.71 -4.76
CA GLY A 149 -6.66 -1.00 -6.18
C GLY A 149 -5.34 -1.73 -6.46
N ALA A 150 -4.27 -1.42 -5.73
CA ALA A 150 -3.00 -2.15 -5.85
C ALA A 150 -3.11 -3.59 -5.33
N LEU A 151 -3.73 -3.80 -4.15
CA LEU A 151 -3.93 -5.13 -3.57
C LEU A 151 -4.81 -6.03 -4.43
N LEU A 152 -5.92 -5.50 -4.97
CA LEU A 152 -6.83 -6.26 -5.82
C LEU A 152 -6.20 -6.66 -7.16
N ARG A 153 -5.31 -5.83 -7.73
CA ARG A 153 -4.57 -6.16 -8.95
C ARG A 153 -3.51 -7.24 -8.71
N ALA A 154 -2.88 -7.23 -7.53
CA ALA A 154 -1.88 -8.25 -7.17
C ALA A 154 -2.52 -9.65 -7.06
N GLU A 155 -3.75 -9.72 -6.54
CA GLU A 155 -4.52 -10.97 -6.43
C GLU A 155 -4.81 -11.60 -7.80
N GLN A 156 -5.24 -10.81 -8.78
CA GLN A 156 -5.56 -11.29 -10.13
C GLN A 156 -4.33 -11.90 -10.83
N ASN A 157 -3.16 -11.30 -10.64
CA ASN A 157 -1.92 -11.82 -11.21
C ASN A 157 -1.48 -13.16 -10.59
N ASP A 158 -1.81 -13.40 -9.32
CA ASP A 158 -1.48 -14.68 -8.65
C ASP A 158 -2.42 -15.81 -9.10
N GLU A 159 -3.71 -15.53 -9.36
CA GLU A 159 -4.68 -16.51 -9.86
C GLU A 159 -4.35 -16.98 -11.29
N ASP A 160 -3.99 -16.06 -12.18
CA ASP A 160 -3.61 -16.37 -13.57
C ASP A 160 -2.35 -17.26 -13.68
N LEU A 161 -1.47 -17.23 -12.67
CA LEU A 161 -0.25 -18.05 -12.63
C LEU A 161 -0.49 -19.48 -12.12
N VAL A 162 -1.63 -19.76 -11.48
CA VAL A 162 -1.97 -21.10 -10.96
C VAL A 162 -2.74 -21.92 -12.00
N GLU A 163 -3.42 -21.28 -12.95
CA GLU A 163 -4.20 -21.94 -14.00
C GLU A 163 -3.45 -22.15 -15.33
N GLY A 164 -2.20 -21.68 -15.45
CA GLY A 164 -1.33 -21.82 -16.64
C GLY A 164 -0.25 -22.90 -16.52
#